data_AF-A0A2U1N154-F1
#
_entry.id   AF-A0A2U1N154-F1
#
_cell.length_a   1.000
_cell.length_b   1.000
_cell.length_c   1.000
_cell.angle_alpha   90.00
_cell.angle_beta   90.00
_cell.angle_gamma   90.00
#
_symmetry.space_group_name_H-M   'P 1'
#
loop_
_entity.id
_entity.type
_entity.pdbx_description
1 polymer ?
#
loop_
_entity_poly.entity_id
_entity_poly.type
_entity_poly.pdbx_seq_one_letter_code
_entity_poly.pdbx_strand_id
1 'polypeptide(L)'
;MAACIVLFVPMGMAGWHLSRNKVLFFSGFLFISLAVCIHLIPYFPNIFIHPNNINNNLTSLQQEQQDPSLSCVSLVNSVSFSTSSNGFSWNFENNTKSLEFCDFQKMGRVDVSDLLNGSWVVVAGDSQARLFVVSLLDLVMDENEMGLIHEDLFKRHSDYHIVVEDIGLRLDFIWSPYVSNLTEVVDGLKRNTTLPDVLVMGSGLWHMLHFTDYVEYGVSLRKLRDSLGRLLPEKRVKMTSEMCGAYDQELYNSKILRRDGGSFLLLDVEMISSKCGVDCSFDGMHYKDVVYEACVQVMLNALLIESHQKL
;
A
#
# COMPACT_ATOMS: atom_id res chain seq x y z
N MET A 1 40.77 0.54 22.17
CA MET A 1 40.27 1.93 22.10
C MET A 1 40.04 2.41 23.53
N ALA A 2 40.43 3.64 23.88
CA ALA A 2 40.29 4.17 25.24
C ALA A 2 40.12 5.71 25.22
N ALA A 3 38.90 6.20 25.51
CA ALA A 3 38.60 7.63 25.73
C ALA A 3 37.17 7.86 26.28
N CYS A 4 36.79 7.23 27.41
CA CYS A 4 35.43 7.38 27.99
C CYS A 4 35.38 7.96 29.42
N ILE A 5 36.48 8.54 29.93
CA ILE A 5 36.55 9.04 31.32
C ILE A 5 37.22 10.43 31.43
N VAL A 6 36.81 11.39 30.59
CA VAL A 6 37.06 12.83 30.83
C VAL A 6 35.86 13.66 30.35
N LEU A 7 34.88 13.92 31.23
CA LEU A 7 33.91 15.02 31.05
C LEU A 7 33.12 15.39 32.32
N PHE A 8 32.88 14.46 33.25
CA PHE A 8 32.08 14.72 34.45
C PHE A 8 32.85 15.36 35.64
N VAL A 9 34.17 15.15 35.74
CA VAL A 9 34.97 15.68 36.86
C VAL A 9 35.02 17.24 36.87
N PRO A 10 35.20 17.95 35.74
CA PRO A 10 35.14 19.42 35.74
C PRO A 10 33.77 19.97 36.14
N MET A 11 32.68 19.31 35.70
CA MET A 11 31.30 19.71 36.02
C MET A 11 31.03 19.68 37.53
N GLY A 12 31.47 18.63 38.23
CA GLY A 12 31.27 18.50 39.68
C GLY A 12 31.92 19.64 40.48
N MET A 13 33.16 20.02 40.12
CA MET A 13 33.88 21.11 40.79
C MET A 13 33.27 22.49 40.49
N ALA A 14 32.82 22.73 39.26
CA ALA A 14 32.13 23.96 38.89
C ALA A 14 30.79 24.13 39.65
N GLY A 15 30.00 23.05 39.75
CA GLY A 15 28.73 23.05 40.49
C GLY A 15 28.91 23.39 41.97
N TRP A 16 29.95 22.84 42.62
CA TRP A 16 30.28 23.15 44.02
C TRP A 16 30.56 24.64 44.24
N HIS A 17 31.39 25.25 43.39
CA HIS A 17 31.70 26.69 43.50
C HIS A 17 30.50 27.59 43.19
N LEU A 18 29.68 27.26 42.19
CA LEU A 18 28.50 28.04 41.85
C LEU A 18 27.44 28.01 42.97
N SER A 19 27.26 26.87 43.65
CA SER A 19 26.24 26.70 44.70
C SER A 19 26.30 27.74 45.84
N ARG A 20 27.49 28.30 46.11
CA ARG A 20 27.69 29.34 47.14
C ARG A 20 27.19 30.73 46.74
N ASN A 21 27.03 31.02 45.44
CA ASN A 21 26.45 32.27 44.97
C ASN A 21 25.17 31.99 44.19
N LYS A 22 24.04 31.98 44.91
CA LYS A 22 22.71 31.57 44.41
C LYS A 22 22.33 32.21 43.07
N VAL A 23 22.65 33.49 42.86
CA VAL A 23 22.33 34.21 41.62
C VAL A 23 23.06 33.59 40.41
N LEU A 24 24.37 33.33 40.55
CA LEU A 24 25.18 32.71 39.49
C LEU A 24 24.83 31.24 39.25
N PHE A 25 24.43 30.51 40.31
CA PHE A 25 23.94 29.14 40.17
C PHE A 25 22.66 29.08 39.33
N PHE A 26 21.66 29.92 39.65
CA PHE A 26 20.41 29.96 38.89
C PHE A 26 20.61 30.50 37.46
N SER A 27 21.43 31.54 37.25
CA SER A 27 21.68 32.03 35.89
C SER A 27 22.44 31.01 35.04
N GLY A 28 23.45 30.32 35.59
CA GLY A 28 24.22 29.31 34.88
C GLY A 28 23.39 28.07 34.54
N PHE A 29 22.62 27.55 35.50
CA PHE A 29 21.72 26.42 35.26
C PHE A 29 20.65 26.75 34.21
N LEU A 30 20.01 27.92 34.32
CA LEU A 30 19.00 28.37 33.37
C LEU A 30 19.56 28.53 31.96
N PHE A 31 20.77 29.08 31.79
CA PHE A 31 21.40 29.22 30.47
C PHE A 31 21.71 27.87 29.82
N ILE A 32 22.20 26.89 30.60
CA ILE A 32 22.49 25.54 30.12
C ILE A 32 21.18 24.82 29.74
N SER A 33 20.16 24.87 30.60
CA SER A 33 18.84 24.31 30.27
C SER A 33 18.21 24.96 29.04
N LEU A 34 18.31 26.28 28.87
CA LEU A 34 17.75 26.98 27.71
C LEU A 34 18.47 26.56 26.42
N ALA A 35 19.81 26.49 26.42
CA ALA A 35 20.58 26.05 25.26
C ALA A 35 20.30 24.58 24.90
N VAL A 36 20.20 23.70 25.91
CA VAL A 36 19.83 22.29 25.70
C VAL A 36 18.41 22.17 25.16
N CYS A 37 17.43 22.93 25.67
CA CYS A 37 16.07 22.95 25.13
C CYS A 37 16.04 23.45 23.69
N ILE A 38 16.70 24.56 23.35
CA ILE A 38 16.73 25.11 21.99
C ILE A 38 17.30 24.10 20.98
N HIS A 39 18.28 23.28 21.38
CA HIS A 39 18.85 22.23 20.52
C HIS A 39 18.10 20.89 20.53
N LEU A 40 17.23 20.63 21.53
CA LEU A 40 16.42 19.39 21.60
C LEU A 40 14.96 19.55 21.13
N ILE A 41 14.41 20.77 21.13
CA ILE A 41 13.07 21.09 20.63
C ILE A 41 12.82 20.56 19.20
N PRO A 42 13.76 20.66 18.23
CA PRO A 42 13.56 20.11 16.88
C PRO A 42 13.36 18.58 16.83
N TYR A 43 13.75 17.86 17.88
CA TYR A 43 13.69 16.40 17.94
C TYR A 43 12.52 15.87 18.79
N PHE A 44 11.92 16.71 19.64
CA PHE A 44 10.85 16.31 20.57
C PHE A 44 9.75 17.40 20.75
N PRO A 45 9.06 17.83 19.68
CA PRO A 45 8.08 18.92 19.75
C PRO A 45 6.92 18.66 20.72
N ASN A 46 6.49 17.40 20.88
CA ASN A 46 5.28 17.03 21.62
C ASN A 46 5.44 17.01 23.16
N ILE A 47 6.63 17.29 23.71
CA ILE A 47 6.89 17.17 25.16
C ILE A 47 6.55 18.46 25.94
N PHE A 48 6.53 19.62 25.29
CA PHE A 48 6.39 20.93 25.97
C PHE A 48 4.97 21.51 26.00
N ILE A 49 3.96 20.82 25.46
CA ILE A 49 2.55 21.23 25.59
C ILE A 49 2.03 20.77 26.96
N HIS A 50 2.16 21.62 27.98
CA HIS A 50 1.56 21.38 29.30
C HIS A 50 0.24 22.15 29.43
N PRO A 51 -0.86 21.53 29.88
CA PRO A 51 -2.19 22.14 29.80
C PRO A 51 -2.41 23.19 30.90
N ASN A 52 -2.82 24.39 30.50
CA ASN A 52 -3.44 25.37 31.39
C ASN A 52 -4.54 26.14 30.66
N ASN A 53 -5.72 26.21 31.27
CA ASN A 53 -6.91 26.84 30.69
C ASN A 53 -6.68 28.33 30.36
N ILE A 54 -6.87 28.69 29.10
CA ILE A 54 -7.33 30.03 28.70
C ILE A 54 -8.56 29.81 27.81
N ASN A 55 -9.61 30.60 28.07
CA ASN A 55 -10.94 30.35 27.52
C ASN A 55 -11.08 30.70 26.03
N ASN A 56 -12.05 30.05 25.42
CA ASN A 56 -12.75 30.32 24.16
C ASN A 56 -12.54 31.70 23.49
N ASN A 57 -12.52 31.67 22.15
CA ASN A 57 -12.69 32.80 21.22
C ASN A 57 -11.50 33.75 21.04
N LEU A 58 -10.50 33.31 20.26
CA LEU A 58 -10.16 34.06 19.04
C LEU A 58 -9.73 33.13 17.90
N THR A 59 -10.00 33.57 16.67
CA THR A 59 -9.97 32.80 15.43
C THR A 59 -8.60 32.67 14.76
N SER A 60 -8.50 31.63 13.92
CA SER A 60 -7.69 31.53 12.69
C SER A 60 -6.22 31.07 12.76
N LEU A 61 -5.79 30.45 11.65
CA LEU A 61 -4.41 30.15 11.24
C LEU A 61 -3.63 29.07 12.02
N GLN A 62 -4.17 27.85 12.10
CA GLN A 62 -3.48 26.64 11.58
C GLN A 62 -4.39 25.40 11.71
N GLN A 63 -5.27 25.22 10.72
CA GLN A 63 -5.87 23.93 10.45
C GLN A 63 -4.93 23.20 9.48
N GLU A 64 -4.33 22.09 9.90
CA GLU A 64 -3.66 21.20 8.95
C GLU A 64 -4.73 20.66 8.00
N GLN A 65 -4.71 21.15 6.76
CA GLN A 65 -5.64 20.74 5.71
C GLN A 65 -5.20 19.36 5.21
N GLN A 66 -5.57 18.34 5.98
CA GLN A 66 -5.35 16.93 5.65
C GLN A 66 -5.93 16.68 4.25
N ASP A 67 -5.09 16.23 3.31
CA ASP A 67 -5.44 16.19 1.89
C ASP A 67 -6.68 15.31 1.67
N PRO A 68 -7.77 15.84 1.08
CA PRO A 68 -9.00 15.06 0.94
C PRO A 68 -8.84 13.84 0.03
N SER A 69 -7.89 13.87 -0.92
CA SER A 69 -7.58 12.70 -1.77
C SER A 69 -6.99 11.54 -0.96
N LEU A 70 -6.10 11.82 0.00
CA LEU A 70 -5.52 10.82 0.91
C LEU A 70 -6.60 10.10 1.73
N SER A 71 -7.67 10.81 2.10
CA SER A 71 -8.82 10.20 2.79
C SER A 71 -9.50 9.17 1.90
N CYS A 72 -9.80 9.52 0.65
CA CYS A 72 -10.53 8.63 -0.27
C CYS A 72 -9.70 7.42 -0.72
N VAL A 73 -8.41 7.62 -1.05
CA VAL A 73 -7.51 6.51 -1.40
C VAL A 73 -7.37 5.50 -0.26
N SER A 74 -7.46 5.94 1.01
CA SER A 74 -7.46 5.03 2.17
C SER A 74 -8.75 4.21 2.34
N LEU A 75 -9.86 4.64 1.73
CA LEU A 75 -11.19 4.03 1.85
C LEU A 75 -11.59 3.17 0.65
N VAL A 76 -10.83 3.14 -0.44
CA VAL A 76 -11.28 2.52 -1.70
C VAL A 76 -11.53 1.00 -1.58
N ASN A 77 -10.83 0.30 -0.67
CA ASN A 77 -11.05 -1.14 -0.40
C ASN A 77 -12.32 -1.43 0.43
N SER A 78 -13.04 -0.41 0.92
CA SER A 78 -14.28 -0.57 1.70
C SER A 78 -15.45 -1.00 0.81
N VAL A 79 -15.50 -2.30 0.49
CA VAL A 79 -16.63 -2.96 -0.16
C VAL A 79 -17.41 -3.84 0.81
N SER A 80 -18.64 -4.19 0.44
CA SER A 80 -19.57 -5.05 1.17
C SER A 80 -20.21 -6.07 0.23
N PHE A 81 -20.43 -7.28 0.71
CA PHE A 81 -21.04 -8.37 -0.07
C PHE A 81 -22.45 -8.69 0.44
N SER A 82 -23.34 -9.08 -0.46
CA SER A 82 -24.68 -9.57 -0.12
C SER A 82 -25.08 -10.74 -1.02
N THR A 83 -25.63 -11.77 -0.38
CA THR A 83 -26.11 -12.98 -1.04
C THR A 83 -27.59 -12.80 -1.40
N SER A 84 -27.93 -13.03 -2.67
CA SER A 84 -29.30 -12.93 -3.20
C SER A 84 -29.77 -14.27 -3.79
N SER A 85 -31.05 -14.36 -4.14
CA SER A 85 -31.59 -15.50 -4.92
C SER A 85 -30.90 -15.68 -6.28
N ASN A 86 -30.23 -14.65 -6.78
CA ASN A 86 -29.63 -14.61 -8.11
C ASN A 86 -28.10 -14.80 -8.04
N GLY A 87 -27.54 -15.05 -6.85
CA GLY A 87 -26.10 -15.23 -6.62
C GLY A 87 -25.52 -14.23 -5.61
N PHE A 88 -24.19 -14.24 -5.50
CA PHE A 88 -23.45 -13.24 -4.74
C PHE A 88 -23.38 -11.92 -5.50
N SER A 89 -23.42 -10.82 -4.76
CA SER A 89 -23.24 -9.46 -5.28
C SER A 89 -22.43 -8.63 -4.28
N TRP A 90 -21.88 -7.50 -4.73
CA TRP A 90 -21.12 -6.58 -3.88
C TRP A 90 -21.38 -5.13 -4.28
N ASN A 91 -21.16 -4.21 -3.34
CA ASN A 91 -21.14 -2.75 -3.55
C ASN A 91 -20.11 -2.10 -2.61
N PHE A 92 -19.66 -0.88 -2.91
CA PHE A 92 -18.92 -0.06 -1.95
C PHE A 92 -19.72 0.17 -0.66
N GLU A 93 -19.03 0.28 0.48
CA GLU A 93 -19.67 0.49 1.78
C GLU A 93 -20.20 1.91 1.90
N ASN A 94 -21.51 2.03 2.04
CA ASN A 94 -22.23 3.25 2.42
C ASN A 94 -21.99 3.60 3.90
N ASN A 95 -20.73 3.80 4.29
CA ASN A 95 -20.41 4.50 5.52
C ASN A 95 -20.57 6.02 5.29
N THR A 96 -20.93 6.77 6.32
CA THR A 96 -21.24 8.22 6.22
C THR A 96 -20.02 9.12 6.01
N LYS A 97 -18.89 8.57 5.54
CA LYS A 97 -17.68 9.32 5.16
C LYS A 97 -17.21 9.02 3.74
N SER A 98 -17.46 7.82 3.20
CA SER A 98 -17.19 7.49 1.80
C SER A 98 -18.20 8.19 0.88
N LEU A 99 -19.50 8.06 1.18
CA LEU A 99 -20.60 8.51 0.30
C LEU A 99 -20.60 10.02 0.02
N GLU A 100 -20.52 10.86 1.06
CA GLU A 100 -20.66 12.32 0.90
C GLU A 100 -19.40 13.01 0.35
N PHE A 101 -18.30 12.27 0.12
CA PHE A 101 -17.00 12.88 -0.15
C PHE A 101 -16.16 12.21 -1.26
N CYS A 102 -16.23 10.88 -1.41
CA CYS A 102 -15.32 10.13 -2.30
C CYS A 102 -15.97 9.63 -3.59
N ASP A 103 -17.31 9.65 -3.68
CA ASP A 103 -18.10 9.38 -4.90
C ASP A 103 -17.69 8.09 -5.65
N PHE A 104 -17.40 7.02 -4.89
CA PHE A 104 -16.97 5.74 -5.46
C PHE A 104 -18.08 5.11 -6.32
N GLN A 105 -17.76 4.80 -7.56
CA GLN A 105 -18.72 4.29 -8.55
C GLN A 105 -18.29 2.94 -9.15
N LYS A 106 -19.28 2.12 -9.53
CA LYS A 106 -19.05 0.96 -10.41
C LYS A 106 -19.02 1.46 -11.86
N MET A 107 -17.84 1.50 -12.46
CA MET A 107 -17.62 1.91 -13.85
C MET A 107 -18.01 0.79 -14.81
N GLY A 108 -18.81 1.10 -15.82
CA GLY A 108 -19.16 0.19 -16.92
C GLY A 108 -18.13 0.23 -18.06
N ARG A 109 -18.35 -0.59 -19.10
CA ARG A 109 -17.40 -0.72 -20.23
C ARG A 109 -17.00 0.63 -20.83
N VAL A 110 -17.92 1.59 -20.95
CA VAL A 110 -17.64 2.94 -21.50
C VAL A 110 -16.68 3.71 -20.59
N ASP A 111 -17.02 3.82 -19.31
CA ASP A 111 -16.23 4.59 -18.34
C ASP A 111 -14.81 4.01 -18.15
N VAL A 112 -14.67 2.67 -18.17
CA VAL A 112 -13.38 1.99 -18.13
C VAL A 112 -12.60 2.15 -19.44
N SER A 113 -13.30 2.16 -20.60
CA SER A 113 -12.70 2.39 -21.91
C SER A 113 -12.09 3.79 -22.01
N ASP A 114 -12.81 4.81 -21.53
CA ASP A 114 -12.33 6.19 -21.51
C ASP A 114 -11.19 6.40 -20.50
N LEU A 115 -11.27 5.76 -19.32
CA LEU A 115 -10.22 5.81 -18.28
C LEU A 115 -8.90 5.16 -18.72
N LEU A 116 -8.95 4.08 -19.51
CA LEU A 116 -7.77 3.31 -19.93
C LEU A 116 -7.33 3.55 -21.38
N ASN A 117 -7.93 4.53 -22.06
CA ASN A 117 -7.68 4.83 -23.48
C ASN A 117 -6.20 5.12 -23.76
N GLY A 118 -5.59 4.33 -24.66
CA GLY A 118 -4.19 4.44 -25.06
C GLY A 118 -3.15 4.06 -23.99
N SER A 119 -3.59 3.55 -22.83
CA SER A 119 -2.70 3.24 -21.70
C SER A 119 -1.97 1.90 -21.86
N TRP A 120 -0.84 1.76 -21.17
CA TRP A 120 -0.11 0.51 -20.99
C TRP A 120 -0.28 0.00 -19.56
N VAL A 121 -0.97 -1.13 -19.42
CA VAL A 121 -1.17 -1.86 -18.16
C VAL A 121 -0.26 -3.09 -18.12
N VAL A 122 0.52 -3.24 -17.05
CA VAL A 122 1.30 -4.45 -16.77
C VAL A 122 0.75 -5.11 -15.51
N VAL A 123 0.42 -6.40 -15.60
CA VAL A 123 -0.02 -7.22 -14.46
C VAL A 123 0.95 -8.38 -14.29
N ALA A 124 1.79 -8.34 -13.25
CA ALA A 124 2.77 -9.38 -12.98
C ALA A 124 2.38 -10.22 -11.76
N GLY A 125 2.38 -11.56 -11.88
CA GLY A 125 2.07 -12.43 -10.74
C GLY A 125 1.80 -13.90 -11.00
N ASP A 126 1.13 -14.55 -10.02
CA ASP A 126 0.64 -15.94 -10.10
C ASP A 126 -0.80 -16.04 -10.68
N SER A 127 -1.51 -17.14 -10.40
CA SER A 127 -2.88 -17.36 -10.89
C SER A 127 -3.89 -16.31 -10.40
N GLN A 128 -3.67 -15.68 -9.25
CA GLN A 128 -4.53 -14.59 -8.74
C GLN A 128 -4.42 -13.35 -9.64
N ALA A 129 -3.18 -12.97 -9.99
CA ALA A 129 -2.91 -11.86 -10.88
C ALA A 129 -3.42 -12.13 -12.31
N ARG A 130 -3.43 -13.40 -12.75
CA ARG A 130 -4.05 -13.77 -14.03
C ARG A 130 -5.58 -13.67 -13.99
N LEU A 131 -6.23 -14.10 -12.91
CA LEU A 131 -7.69 -13.97 -12.79
C LEU A 131 -8.13 -12.49 -12.68
N PHE A 132 -7.30 -11.64 -12.07
CA PHE A 132 -7.46 -10.19 -12.16
C PHE A 132 -7.41 -9.66 -13.60
N VAL A 133 -6.51 -10.19 -14.46
CA VAL A 133 -6.48 -9.85 -15.89
C VAL A 133 -7.75 -10.29 -16.61
N VAL A 134 -8.29 -11.48 -16.32
CA VAL A 134 -9.55 -11.96 -16.90
C VAL A 134 -10.67 -10.96 -16.60
N SER A 135 -10.88 -10.61 -15.32
CA SER A 135 -11.94 -9.66 -14.92
C SER A 135 -11.71 -8.22 -15.36
N LEU A 136 -10.48 -7.83 -15.71
CA LEU A 136 -10.21 -6.54 -16.35
C LEU A 136 -10.56 -6.56 -17.84
N LEU A 137 -10.25 -7.65 -18.54
CA LEU A 137 -10.59 -7.81 -19.96
C LEU A 137 -12.10 -8.01 -20.17
N ASP A 138 -12.79 -8.75 -19.29
CA ASP A 138 -14.26 -8.89 -19.27
C ASP A 138 -15.00 -7.54 -19.16
N LEU A 139 -14.35 -6.49 -18.65
CA LEU A 139 -14.92 -5.13 -18.53
C LEU A 139 -14.68 -4.26 -19.78
N VAL A 140 -13.72 -4.59 -20.65
CA VAL A 140 -13.35 -3.77 -21.83
C VAL A 140 -13.56 -4.47 -23.18
N MET A 141 -13.74 -5.80 -23.19
CA MET A 141 -14.03 -6.65 -24.35
C MET A 141 -15.48 -7.16 -24.33
N ASP A 142 -15.97 -7.79 -25.41
CA ASP A 142 -17.23 -8.55 -25.42
C ASP A 142 -17.04 -10.07 -25.24
N GLU A 143 -18.15 -10.79 -24.97
CA GLU A 143 -18.14 -12.24 -24.70
C GLU A 143 -17.50 -13.08 -25.83
N ASN A 144 -17.61 -12.65 -27.09
CA ASN A 144 -17.00 -13.32 -28.24
C ASN A 144 -15.50 -13.05 -28.28
N GLU A 145 -15.09 -11.79 -28.06
CA GLU A 145 -13.68 -11.40 -27.99
C GLU A 145 -12.96 -12.14 -26.85
N MET A 146 -13.58 -12.21 -25.66
CA MET A 146 -13.08 -12.99 -24.52
C MET A 146 -13.03 -14.49 -24.82
N GLY A 147 -14.04 -15.03 -25.49
CA GLY A 147 -14.09 -16.42 -25.94
C GLY A 147 -12.95 -16.80 -26.90
N LEU A 148 -12.46 -15.85 -27.71
CA LEU A 148 -11.33 -16.06 -28.64
C LEU A 148 -9.98 -16.09 -27.92
N ILE A 149 -9.77 -15.28 -26.88
CA ILE A 149 -8.47 -15.18 -26.20
C ILE A 149 -8.25 -16.18 -25.06
N HIS A 150 -9.32 -16.83 -24.59
CA HIS A 150 -9.31 -17.66 -23.39
C HIS A 150 -8.24 -18.77 -23.41
N GLU A 151 -8.02 -19.46 -24.54
CA GLU A 151 -7.02 -20.56 -24.60
C GLU A 151 -5.58 -20.06 -24.39
N ASP A 152 -5.19 -18.97 -25.06
CA ASP A 152 -3.85 -18.40 -24.91
C ASP A 152 -3.65 -17.67 -23.57
N LEU A 153 -4.70 -17.04 -23.02
CA LEU A 153 -4.63 -16.41 -21.69
C LEU A 153 -4.49 -17.44 -20.56
N PHE A 154 -5.19 -18.58 -20.64
CA PHE A 154 -5.08 -19.66 -19.65
C PHE A 154 -3.91 -20.63 -19.88
N LYS A 155 -3.15 -20.48 -20.97
CA LYS A 155 -1.91 -21.21 -21.26
C LYS A 155 -0.99 -21.29 -20.04
N ARG A 156 -0.54 -22.50 -19.70
CA ARG A 156 0.00 -22.79 -18.36
C ARG A 156 1.34 -22.11 -18.08
N HIS A 157 1.39 -21.30 -17.02
CA HIS A 157 2.60 -20.66 -16.49
C HIS A 157 3.37 -19.80 -17.52
N SER A 158 2.64 -19.10 -18.40
CA SER A 158 3.22 -18.25 -19.44
C SER A 158 2.80 -16.80 -19.29
N ASP A 159 3.62 -15.91 -19.83
CA ASP A 159 3.25 -14.54 -20.13
C ASP A 159 2.12 -14.53 -21.19
N TYR A 160 1.37 -13.43 -21.26
CA TYR A 160 0.31 -13.18 -22.23
C TYR A 160 0.26 -11.68 -22.57
N HIS A 161 -0.03 -11.36 -23.83
CA HIS A 161 0.05 -9.98 -24.35
C HIS A 161 -1.14 -9.71 -25.27
N ILE A 162 -1.82 -8.58 -25.08
CA ILE A 162 -2.94 -8.13 -25.92
C ILE A 162 -2.90 -6.61 -26.11
N VAL A 163 -3.40 -6.16 -27.26
CA VAL A 163 -3.85 -4.78 -27.48
C VAL A 163 -5.35 -4.83 -27.76
N VAL A 164 -6.14 -4.09 -26.99
CA VAL A 164 -7.58 -3.91 -27.23
C VAL A 164 -7.70 -2.72 -28.19
N GLU A 165 -7.66 -3.03 -29.49
CA GLU A 165 -7.47 -2.06 -30.58
C GLU A 165 -8.47 -0.88 -30.53
N ASP A 166 -9.75 -1.14 -30.21
CA ASP A 166 -10.82 -0.13 -30.12
C ASP A 166 -10.52 1.03 -29.16
N ILE A 167 -9.70 0.79 -28.13
CA ILE A 167 -9.34 1.77 -27.11
C ILE A 167 -7.82 1.96 -26.98
N GLY A 168 -7.02 1.31 -27.83
CA GLY A 168 -5.55 1.35 -27.79
C GLY A 168 -4.90 0.83 -26.50
N LEU A 169 -5.67 0.19 -25.59
CA LEU A 169 -5.17 -0.35 -24.33
C LEU A 169 -4.23 -1.53 -24.61
N ARG A 170 -2.97 -1.40 -24.20
CA ARG A 170 -2.03 -2.53 -24.17
C ARG A 170 -2.04 -3.17 -22.78
N LEU A 171 -2.31 -4.46 -22.70
CA LEU A 171 -2.18 -5.24 -21.48
C LEU A 171 -1.11 -6.33 -21.64
N ASP A 172 -0.11 -6.31 -20.77
CA ASP A 172 0.87 -7.39 -20.62
C ASP A 172 0.65 -8.11 -19.28
N PHE A 173 0.29 -9.39 -19.33
CA PHE A 173 0.38 -10.29 -18.18
C PHE A 173 1.76 -10.96 -18.16
N ILE A 174 2.45 -10.88 -17.02
CA ILE A 174 3.77 -11.53 -16.84
C ILE A 174 3.65 -12.58 -15.73
N TRP A 175 3.98 -13.84 -16.05
CA TRP A 175 3.95 -14.93 -15.07
C TRP A 175 5.13 -14.81 -14.09
N SER A 176 4.87 -14.16 -12.96
CA SER A 176 5.85 -13.81 -11.93
C SER A 176 5.38 -14.29 -10.55
N PRO A 177 5.28 -15.62 -10.31
CA PRO A 177 4.63 -16.18 -9.14
C PRO A 177 5.40 -15.97 -7.82
N TYR A 178 6.63 -15.49 -7.87
CA TYR A 178 7.44 -15.16 -6.71
C TYR A 178 7.85 -13.68 -6.75
N VAL A 179 8.00 -13.08 -5.56
CA VAL A 179 8.42 -11.67 -5.42
C VAL A 179 9.79 -11.38 -6.05
N SER A 180 10.65 -12.39 -6.16
CA SER A 180 11.91 -12.28 -6.93
C SER A 180 11.66 -12.01 -8.42
N ASN A 181 10.63 -12.61 -9.02
CA ASN A 181 10.29 -12.36 -10.42
C ASN A 181 9.66 -10.97 -10.61
N LEU A 182 8.84 -10.52 -9.66
CA LEU A 182 8.37 -9.12 -9.62
C LEU A 182 9.55 -8.14 -9.55
N THR A 183 10.62 -8.50 -8.82
CA THR A 183 11.86 -7.69 -8.74
C THR A 183 12.58 -7.67 -10.09
N GLU A 184 12.67 -8.81 -10.78
CA GLU A 184 13.25 -8.94 -12.13
C GLU A 184 12.45 -8.14 -13.19
N VAL A 185 11.12 -8.08 -13.07
CA VAL A 185 10.23 -7.26 -13.90
C VAL A 185 10.49 -5.77 -13.68
N VAL A 186 10.51 -5.29 -12.43
CA VAL A 186 10.79 -3.89 -12.11
C VAL A 186 12.20 -3.48 -12.57
N ASP A 187 13.21 -4.32 -12.35
CA ASP A 187 14.56 -4.09 -12.87
C ASP A 187 14.62 -4.15 -14.41
N GLY A 188 13.70 -4.86 -15.07
CA GLY A 188 13.50 -4.86 -16.53
C GLY A 188 12.96 -3.52 -17.05
N LEU A 189 11.82 -3.08 -16.52
CA LEU A 189 11.19 -1.80 -16.87
C LEU A 189 12.17 -0.62 -16.67
N LYS A 190 12.90 -0.61 -15.54
CA LYS A 190 13.92 0.40 -15.24
C LYS A 190 15.09 0.42 -16.24
N ARG A 191 15.52 -0.73 -16.75
CA ARG A 191 16.57 -0.82 -17.80
C ARG A 191 16.08 -0.33 -19.16
N ASN A 192 14.82 -0.60 -19.49
CA ASN A 192 14.23 -0.22 -20.77
C ASN A 192 13.81 1.26 -20.82
N THR A 193 13.77 1.96 -19.68
CA THR A 193 13.33 3.36 -19.51
C THR A 193 11.87 3.65 -19.85
N THR A 194 11.14 2.67 -20.39
CA THR A 194 9.69 2.67 -20.57
C THR A 194 9.01 2.10 -19.31
N LEU A 195 8.18 2.90 -18.65
CA LEU A 195 7.30 2.46 -17.57
C LEU A 195 5.86 2.32 -18.10
N PRO A 196 5.07 1.38 -17.59
CA PRO A 196 3.62 1.34 -17.82
C PRO A 196 2.92 2.44 -17.02
N ASP A 197 1.76 2.86 -17.50
CA ASP A 197 0.88 3.81 -16.80
C ASP A 197 0.27 3.15 -15.54
N VAL A 198 0.02 1.84 -15.60
CA VAL A 198 -0.45 1.03 -14.47
C VAL A 198 0.42 -0.21 -14.30
N LEU A 199 0.97 -0.41 -13.10
CA LEU A 199 1.68 -1.64 -12.71
C LEU A 199 0.96 -2.32 -11.55
N VAL A 200 0.27 -3.42 -11.84
CA VAL A 200 -0.32 -4.32 -10.84
C VAL A 200 0.66 -5.45 -10.56
N MET A 201 0.87 -5.78 -9.29
CA MET A 201 1.73 -6.88 -8.86
C MET A 201 1.02 -7.75 -7.82
N GLY A 202 0.77 -9.01 -8.17
CA GLY A 202 0.11 -9.99 -7.30
C GLY A 202 1.02 -11.18 -7.03
N SER A 203 1.39 -11.41 -5.77
CA SER A 203 2.12 -12.61 -5.38
C SER A 203 1.82 -12.94 -3.92
N GLY A 204 2.09 -14.19 -3.54
CA GLY A 204 1.84 -14.67 -2.19
C GLY A 204 1.34 -16.10 -2.24
N LEU A 205 0.21 -16.33 -2.92
CA LEU A 205 -0.43 -17.65 -3.00
C LEU A 205 0.54 -18.73 -3.50
N TRP A 206 1.18 -18.52 -4.65
CA TRP A 206 2.09 -19.55 -5.18
C TRP A 206 3.30 -19.81 -4.25
N HIS A 207 3.78 -18.78 -3.55
CA HIS A 207 4.82 -18.94 -2.53
C HIS A 207 4.28 -19.65 -1.27
N MET A 208 3.04 -19.41 -0.86
CA MET A 208 2.35 -20.06 0.27
C MET A 208 2.01 -21.53 0.01
N LEU A 209 1.80 -21.92 -1.26
CA LEU A 209 1.52 -23.30 -1.66
C LEU A 209 2.79 -24.16 -1.76
N HIS A 210 3.89 -23.59 -2.28
CA HIS A 210 5.14 -24.33 -2.52
C HIS A 210 6.19 -24.16 -1.41
N PHE A 211 6.11 -23.06 -0.66
CA PHE A 211 6.99 -22.72 0.44
C PHE A 211 6.16 -22.30 1.66
N THR A 212 6.85 -22.10 2.77
CA THR A 212 6.21 -21.72 4.03
C THR A 212 7.11 -20.71 4.72
N ASP A 213 7.51 -19.66 4.00
CA ASP A 213 8.64 -18.84 4.41
C ASP A 213 8.30 -17.36 4.33
N TYR A 214 7.38 -16.92 5.20
CA TYR A 214 6.91 -15.54 5.26
C TYR A 214 8.04 -14.52 5.44
N VAL A 215 9.14 -14.90 6.09
CA VAL A 215 10.27 -13.98 6.26
C VAL A 215 11.19 -13.96 5.04
N GLU A 216 11.35 -15.05 4.27
CA GLU A 216 11.99 -14.93 2.95
C GLU A 216 11.10 -14.15 1.98
N TYR A 217 9.79 -14.36 2.01
CA TYR A 217 8.82 -13.55 1.28
C TYR A 217 8.90 -12.08 1.67
N GLY A 218 8.90 -11.75 2.96
CA GLY A 218 9.09 -10.40 3.49
C GLY A 218 10.45 -9.79 3.16
N VAL A 219 11.51 -10.62 3.14
CA VAL A 219 12.84 -10.25 2.63
C VAL A 219 12.80 -9.96 1.14
N SER A 220 12.03 -10.71 0.36
CA SER A 220 11.90 -10.50 -1.08
C SER A 220 10.92 -9.36 -1.42
N LEU A 221 9.93 -9.06 -0.59
CA LEU A 221 9.17 -7.79 -0.62
C LEU A 221 10.07 -6.61 -0.29
N ARG A 222 10.96 -6.76 0.70
CA ARG A 222 12.03 -5.80 0.93
C ARG A 222 12.93 -5.71 -0.30
N LYS A 223 13.39 -6.81 -0.93
CA LYS A 223 14.14 -6.78 -2.21
C LYS A 223 13.38 -6.07 -3.35
N LEU A 224 12.07 -6.25 -3.48
CA LEU A 224 11.23 -5.58 -4.48
C LEU A 224 11.15 -4.08 -4.22
N ARG A 225 10.79 -3.69 -2.99
CA ARG A 225 10.92 -2.33 -2.45
C ARG A 225 12.35 -1.81 -2.59
N ASP A 226 13.35 -2.68 -2.68
CA ASP A 226 14.76 -2.32 -2.73
C ASP A 226 15.33 -2.22 -4.16
N SER A 227 14.78 -2.94 -5.13
CA SER A 227 14.84 -2.58 -6.55
C SER A 227 14.19 -1.20 -6.75
N LEU A 228 13.11 -0.93 -6.00
CA LEU A 228 12.50 0.39 -5.91
C LEU A 228 13.39 1.42 -5.14
N GLY A 229 14.19 1.05 -4.11
CA GLY A 229 14.97 2.02 -3.27
C GLY A 229 16.16 1.62 -2.35
N ARG A 230 16.47 0.32 -2.08
CA ARG A 230 17.60 -0.31 -1.32
C ARG A 230 17.57 -0.30 0.26
N LEU A 231 18.03 -1.33 1.03
CA LEU A 231 18.55 -2.71 0.79
C LEU A 231 18.59 -3.64 2.07
N LEU A 232 18.68 -4.99 1.89
CA LEU A 232 19.25 -6.09 2.77
C LEU A 232 18.39 -6.81 3.90
N PRO A 233 18.70 -8.07 4.37
CA PRO A 233 17.71 -9.19 4.51
C PRO A 233 17.75 -10.17 5.75
N GLU A 234 17.08 -11.35 5.63
CA GLU A 234 16.87 -12.57 6.51
C GLU A 234 15.68 -12.58 7.52
N LYS A 235 15.11 -13.68 8.13
CA LYS A 235 14.59 -15.08 7.77
C LYS A 235 13.82 -15.68 9.04
N ARG A 236 12.96 -16.75 9.14
CA ARG A 236 12.35 -17.84 8.30
C ARG A 236 11.10 -18.58 8.96
N VAL A 237 10.25 -19.35 8.21
CA VAL A 237 9.40 -20.57 8.60
C VAL A 237 8.15 -20.44 9.55
N LYS A 238 6.94 -21.08 9.48
CA LYS A 238 6.15 -22.01 8.55
C LYS A 238 4.59 -21.94 8.77
N MET A 239 3.77 -22.17 7.71
CA MET A 239 2.36 -21.71 7.49
C MET A 239 1.18 -22.34 8.28
N THR A 240 0.32 -21.45 8.79
CA THR A 240 -0.96 -21.59 9.52
C THR A 240 -1.77 -20.27 9.38
N SER A 241 -2.89 -20.07 10.09
CA SER A 241 -3.58 -18.76 10.15
C SER A 241 -2.73 -17.66 10.77
N GLU A 242 -1.92 -17.97 11.79
CA GLU A 242 -0.94 -17.03 12.35
C GLU A 242 0.11 -16.60 11.31
N MET A 243 0.29 -17.39 10.24
CA MET A 243 1.21 -17.04 9.16
C MET A 243 0.61 -16.22 8.05
N CYS A 244 -0.70 -16.30 7.75
CA CYS A 244 -1.32 -15.32 6.85
C CYS A 244 -1.06 -13.92 7.41
N GLY A 245 -1.49 -13.69 8.66
CA GLY A 245 -1.19 -12.46 9.39
C GLY A 245 0.31 -12.13 9.54
N ALA A 246 1.22 -13.10 9.43
CA ALA A 246 2.67 -12.85 9.41
C ALA A 246 3.21 -12.48 8.01
N TYR A 247 2.62 -12.99 6.92
CA TYR A 247 2.85 -12.49 5.56
C TYR A 247 2.35 -11.03 5.46
N ASP A 248 1.17 -10.73 6.01
CA ASP A 248 0.59 -9.38 6.02
C ASP A 248 1.39 -8.43 6.93
N GLN A 249 1.80 -8.89 8.11
CA GLN A 249 2.71 -8.14 8.97
C GLN A 249 4.05 -7.86 8.26
N GLU A 250 4.58 -8.79 7.46
CA GLU A 250 5.79 -8.54 6.67
C GLU A 250 5.57 -7.59 5.49
N LEU A 251 4.37 -7.57 4.89
CA LEU A 251 3.96 -6.55 3.92
C LEU A 251 3.96 -5.15 4.56
N TYR A 252 3.37 -5.00 5.74
CA TYR A 252 3.38 -3.73 6.48
C TYR A 252 4.78 -3.35 6.97
N ASN A 253 5.55 -4.29 7.55
CA ASN A 253 6.94 -4.09 7.96
C ASN A 253 7.85 -3.68 6.79
N SER A 254 7.54 -4.10 5.55
CA SER A 254 8.30 -3.70 4.38
C SER A 254 8.24 -2.19 4.11
N LYS A 255 7.13 -1.53 4.44
CA LYS A 255 6.81 -0.15 4.04
C LYS A 255 6.77 0.09 2.53
N ILE A 256 6.39 -0.93 1.74
CA ILE A 256 6.14 -0.77 0.30
C ILE A 256 4.85 0.03 0.01
N LEU A 257 3.94 0.08 0.98
CA LEU A 257 2.64 0.74 0.90
C LEU A 257 2.69 2.24 1.22
N ARG A 258 1.89 3.05 0.52
CA ARG A 258 1.79 4.51 0.67
C ARG A 258 1.52 4.98 2.10
N ARG A 259 0.62 4.29 2.82
CA ARG A 259 0.29 4.62 4.22
C ARG A 259 1.52 4.56 5.16
N ASP A 260 2.52 3.76 4.79
CA ASP A 260 3.75 3.52 5.54
C ASP A 260 4.97 4.25 4.93
N GLY A 261 4.75 5.10 3.91
CA GLY A 261 5.76 5.90 3.21
C GLY A 261 6.28 5.31 1.88
N GLY A 262 5.70 4.22 1.40
CA GLY A 262 6.03 3.59 0.11
C GLY A 262 5.30 4.18 -1.09
N SER A 263 5.43 3.55 -2.26
CA SER A 263 4.83 4.04 -3.51
C SER A 263 3.47 3.41 -3.86
N PHE A 264 3.19 2.20 -3.35
CA PHE A 264 2.06 1.39 -3.79
C PHE A 264 0.80 1.59 -2.93
N LEU A 265 -0.36 1.55 -3.56
CA LEU A 265 -1.63 1.32 -2.87
C LEU A 265 -1.78 -0.18 -2.59
N LEU A 266 -2.39 -0.54 -1.45
CA LEU A 266 -2.82 -1.91 -1.20
C LEU A 266 -4.19 -2.13 -1.83
N LEU A 267 -4.28 -3.12 -2.71
CA LEU A 267 -5.52 -3.80 -3.05
C LEU A 267 -5.72 -4.95 -2.06
N ASP A 268 -6.61 -4.76 -1.09
CA ASP A 268 -6.72 -5.62 0.09
C ASP A 268 -7.70 -6.77 -0.14
N VAL A 269 -7.24 -7.79 -0.87
CA VAL A 269 -8.08 -8.94 -1.27
C VAL A 269 -8.55 -9.75 -0.05
N GLU A 270 -7.82 -9.75 1.08
CA GLU A 270 -8.29 -10.36 2.33
C GLU A 270 -9.43 -9.53 2.95
N MET A 271 -9.29 -8.21 3.10
CA MET A 271 -10.36 -7.37 3.65
C MET A 271 -11.60 -7.34 2.74
N ILE A 272 -11.43 -7.46 1.42
CA ILE A 272 -12.50 -7.65 0.46
C ILE A 272 -13.21 -9.00 0.70
N SER A 273 -12.48 -10.13 0.60
CA SER A 273 -13.07 -11.48 0.63
C SER A 273 -13.55 -11.96 1.99
N SER A 274 -12.94 -11.49 3.09
CA SER A 274 -13.33 -11.86 4.47
C SER A 274 -14.79 -11.51 4.80
N LYS A 275 -15.36 -10.50 4.14
CA LYS A 275 -16.75 -10.04 4.32
C LYS A 275 -17.80 -10.97 3.69
N CYS A 276 -17.38 -11.88 2.81
CA CYS A 276 -18.21 -12.95 2.25
C CYS A 276 -17.79 -14.37 2.72
N GLY A 277 -16.68 -14.48 3.46
CA GLY A 277 -16.29 -15.71 4.15
C GLY A 277 -15.96 -16.89 3.23
N VAL A 278 -16.22 -18.10 3.69
CA VAL A 278 -15.91 -19.34 2.94
C VAL A 278 -16.60 -19.43 1.59
N ASP A 279 -17.76 -18.79 1.44
CA ASP A 279 -18.51 -18.73 0.18
C ASP A 279 -17.87 -17.83 -0.88
N CYS A 280 -16.78 -17.11 -0.58
CA CYS A 280 -16.08 -16.27 -1.54
C CYS A 280 -14.91 -16.95 -2.28
N SER A 281 -14.69 -18.25 -2.06
CA SER A 281 -13.71 -19.06 -2.80
C SER A 281 -14.36 -20.28 -3.46
N PHE A 282 -13.73 -20.81 -4.52
CA PHE A 282 -14.12 -22.06 -5.17
C PHE A 282 -13.46 -23.30 -4.54
N ASP A 283 -12.21 -23.18 -4.11
CA ASP A 283 -11.33 -24.30 -3.69
C ASP A 283 -10.53 -24.02 -2.40
N GLY A 284 -10.73 -22.85 -1.78
CA GLY A 284 -9.96 -22.36 -0.63
C GLY A 284 -8.69 -21.56 -1.02
N MET A 285 -8.44 -21.32 -2.31
CA MET A 285 -7.25 -20.63 -2.83
C MET A 285 -7.59 -19.57 -3.88
N HIS A 286 -8.52 -19.87 -4.78
CA HIS A 286 -9.01 -18.99 -5.83
C HIS A 286 -10.37 -18.42 -5.41
N TYR A 287 -10.50 -17.10 -5.48
CA TYR A 287 -11.75 -16.42 -5.19
C TYR A 287 -12.79 -16.63 -6.29
N LYS A 288 -14.06 -16.34 -5.98
CA LYS A 288 -15.13 -16.25 -6.98
C LYS A 288 -15.00 -14.96 -7.80
N ASP A 289 -15.49 -15.00 -9.03
CA ASP A 289 -15.34 -13.95 -10.05
C ASP A 289 -15.74 -12.55 -9.54
N VAL A 290 -16.82 -12.48 -8.75
CA VAL A 290 -17.31 -11.26 -8.05
C VAL A 290 -16.28 -10.58 -7.13
N VAL A 291 -15.26 -11.31 -6.66
CA VAL A 291 -14.16 -10.75 -5.85
C VAL A 291 -13.13 -10.09 -6.74
N TYR A 292 -12.81 -10.67 -7.91
CA TYR A 292 -11.91 -10.06 -8.89
C TYR A 292 -12.60 -8.86 -9.57
N GLU A 293 -13.90 -8.92 -9.87
CA GLU A 293 -14.72 -7.76 -10.29
C GLU A 293 -14.60 -6.61 -9.29
N ALA A 294 -14.81 -6.88 -7.99
CA ALA A 294 -14.62 -5.89 -6.93
C ALA A 294 -13.18 -5.35 -6.91
N CYS A 295 -12.17 -6.22 -7.03
CA CYS A 295 -10.77 -5.82 -7.04
C CYS A 295 -10.40 -4.90 -8.20
N VAL A 296 -10.90 -5.17 -9.42
CA VAL A 296 -10.67 -4.31 -10.60
C VAL A 296 -11.36 -2.97 -10.42
N GLN A 297 -12.60 -2.94 -9.92
CA GLN A 297 -13.32 -1.69 -9.64
C GLN A 297 -12.66 -0.86 -8.53
N VAL A 298 -12.08 -1.50 -7.51
CA VAL A 298 -11.25 -0.85 -6.48
C VAL A 298 -10.00 -0.22 -7.11
N MET A 299 -9.33 -0.89 -8.05
CA MET A 299 -8.21 -0.31 -8.81
C MET A 299 -8.65 0.89 -9.66
N LEU A 300 -9.73 0.76 -10.44
CA LEU A 300 -10.25 1.83 -11.30
C LEU A 300 -10.60 3.09 -10.49
N ASN A 301 -11.26 2.95 -9.34
CA ASN A 301 -11.57 4.09 -8.47
C ASN A 301 -10.31 4.74 -7.89
N ALA A 302 -9.27 3.97 -7.57
CA ALA A 302 -7.99 4.52 -7.15
C ALA A 302 -7.29 5.29 -8.28
N LEU A 303 -7.29 4.75 -9.51
CA LEU A 303 -6.72 5.41 -10.68
C LEU A 303 -7.43 6.75 -10.99
N LEU A 304 -8.77 6.77 -10.95
CA LEU A 304 -9.59 7.96 -11.14
C LEU A 304 -9.26 9.08 -10.14
N ILE A 305 -9.03 8.73 -8.86
CA ILE A 305 -8.68 9.70 -7.81
C ILE A 305 -7.24 10.21 -8.00
N GLU A 306 -6.28 9.32 -8.30
CA GLU A 306 -4.86 9.65 -8.49
C GLU A 306 -4.58 10.46 -9.77
N SER A 307 -5.33 10.22 -10.84
CA SER A 307 -5.25 11.00 -12.09
C SER A 307 -5.97 12.35 -11.99
N HIS A 308 -6.77 12.55 -10.95
CA HIS A 308 -7.71 13.66 -10.77
C HIS A 308 -8.69 13.84 -11.95
N GLN A 309 -8.92 12.77 -12.72
CA GLN A 309 -9.89 12.78 -13.81
C GLN A 309 -11.32 12.82 -13.25
N LYS A 310 -12.25 13.26 -14.11
CA LYS A 310 -13.69 13.10 -13.91
C LYS A 310 -14.27 12.49 -15.17
N LEU A 311 -15.13 11.50 -14.95
CA LEU A 311 -15.99 10.87 -15.94
C LEU A 311 -17.32 11.64 -15.94
#